data_AF-A0A8T6N629-F1
#
_entry.id   AF-A0A8T6N629-F1
#
_cell.length_a   1.000
_cell.length_b   1.000
_cell.length_c   1.000
_cell.angle_alpha   90.00
_cell.angle_beta   90.00
_cell.angle_gamma   90.00
#
_symmetry.space_group_name_H-M   'P 1'
#
loop_
_entity.id
_entity.type
_entity.pdbx_description
1 polymer ?
#
loop_
_entity_poly.entity_id
_entity_poly.type
_entity_poly.pdbx_seq_one_letter_code
_entity_poly.pdbx_strand_id
1 'polypeptide(L)'
;MNVFVEEEANYPAGQAIASDAQESQIRKIMELKSSRSEDKVSTSLSQLEMAVESGDNLIEYIRNACKNHATVGEICSVLRDKMGTWVAPGGV
;
A
#
# COMPACT_ATOMS: atom_id res chain seq x y z
N MET A 1 -28.74 18.78 13.17
CA MET A 1 -29.45 17.90 14.11
C MET A 1 -30.89 18.35 14.14
N ASN A 2 -31.81 17.48 13.77
CA ASN A 2 -33.24 17.75 13.72
C ASN A 2 -33.87 17.70 15.13
N VAL A 3 -35.06 18.26 15.26
CA VAL A 3 -35.75 18.81 16.46
C VAL A 3 -35.92 17.85 17.67
N PHE A 4 -35.50 16.59 17.57
CA PHE A 4 -35.54 15.63 18.68
C PHE A 4 -34.11 15.24 19.05
N VAL A 5 -33.56 15.91 20.06
CA VAL A 5 -32.25 15.61 20.63
C VAL A 5 -32.50 14.74 21.87
N GLU A 6 -32.13 13.46 21.79
CA GLU A 6 -32.03 12.61 22.98
C GLU A 6 -30.86 13.09 23.85
N GLU A 7 -30.99 12.99 25.18
CA GLU A 7 -29.87 13.20 26.11
C GLU A 7 -28.67 12.37 25.64
N GLU A 8 -27.48 12.98 25.59
CA GLU A 8 -26.24 12.36 25.12
C GLU A 8 -26.08 10.96 25.74
N ALA A 9 -26.42 9.93 24.96
CA ALA A 9 -26.15 8.56 25.36
C ALA A 9 -24.64 8.45 25.57
N ASN A 10 -24.21 7.83 26.67
CA ASN A 10 -22.81 7.57 26.94
C ASN A 10 -22.28 6.53 25.92
N TYR A 11 -21.91 7.01 24.74
CA TYR A 11 -21.35 6.17 23.68
C TYR A 11 -19.96 5.72 24.11
N PRO A 12 -19.61 4.43 23.94
CA PRO A 12 -18.26 3.97 24.23
C PRO A 12 -17.28 4.73 23.35
N ALA A 13 -16.18 5.19 23.96
CA ALA A 13 -15.08 5.79 23.23
C ALA A 13 -14.59 4.83 22.13
N GLY A 14 -14.35 5.36 20.93
CA GLY A 14 -13.81 4.58 19.83
C GLY A 14 -12.45 3.98 20.17
N GLN A 15 -12.09 2.87 19.49
CA GLN A 15 -10.77 2.26 19.67
C GLN A 15 -9.66 3.22 19.24
N ALA A 16 -8.78 3.59 20.17
CA ALA A 16 -7.64 4.44 19.89
C ALA A 16 -6.56 3.68 19.11
N ILE A 17 -5.95 4.35 18.12
CA ILE A 17 -4.75 3.86 17.44
C ILE A 17 -3.53 4.25 18.27
N ALA A 18 -2.57 3.34 18.41
CA ALA A 18 -1.33 3.60 19.14
C ALA A 18 -0.55 4.77 18.50
N SER A 19 -0.04 5.68 19.33
CA SER A 19 0.66 6.89 18.88
C SER A 19 2.00 6.60 18.18
N ASP A 20 2.60 5.44 18.47
CA ASP A 20 3.88 4.99 17.91
C ASP A 20 3.74 4.10 16.67
N ALA A 21 2.51 3.85 16.20
CA ALA A 21 2.23 2.92 15.10
C ALA A 21 3.02 3.26 13.82
N GLN A 22 3.15 4.54 13.49
CA GLN A 22 3.92 5.02 12.34
C GLN A 22 5.41 4.69 12.48
N GLU A 23 6.01 5.02 13.62
CA GLU A 23 7.45 4.79 13.86
C GLU A 23 7.77 3.29 13.87
N SER A 24 6.89 2.48 14.46
CA SER A 24 6.98 1.01 14.42
C SER A 24 6.96 0.48 12.98
N GLN A 25 6.06 0.99 12.13
CA GLN A 25 5.98 0.55 10.74
C GLN A 25 7.20 0.97 9.91
N ILE A 26 7.73 2.17 10.13
CA ILE A 26 8.95 2.66 9.47
C ILE A 26 10.13 1.75 9.81
N ARG A 27 10.32 1.42 11.11
CA ARG A 27 11.40 0.52 11.55
C ARG A 27 11.32 -0.85 10.87
N LYS A 28 10.13 -1.45 10.82
CA LYS A 28 9.92 -2.75 10.15
C LYS A 28 10.29 -2.72 8.66
N ILE A 29 9.93 -1.65 7.96
CA ILE A 29 10.27 -1.50 6.54
C ILE A 29 11.78 -1.31 6.36
N MET A 30 12.43 -0.52 7.21
CA MET A 30 13.90 -0.34 7.16
C MET A 30 14.63 -1.67 7.36
N GLU A 31 14.23 -2.45 8.37
CA GLU A 31 14.80 -3.76 8.66
C GLU A 31 14.58 -4.74 7.48
N LEU A 32 13.36 -4.77 6.93
CA LEU A 32 13.03 -5.57 5.75
C LEU A 32 13.93 -5.22 4.56
N LYS A 33 14.10 -3.93 4.28
CA LYS A 33 14.94 -3.46 3.17
C LYS A 33 16.42 -3.76 3.40
N SER A 34 16.89 -3.75 4.65
CA SER A 34 18.29 -4.07 4.97
C SER A 34 18.64 -5.56 4.87
N SER A 35 17.65 -6.45 5.00
CA SER A 35 17.85 -7.91 5.08
C SER A 35 17.48 -8.66 3.79
N ARG A 36 16.69 -8.06 2.91
CA ARG A 36 16.26 -8.68 1.64
C ARG A 36 17.36 -8.63 0.57
N SER A 37 17.20 -9.48 -0.45
CA SER A 37 18.03 -9.42 -1.65
C SER A 37 17.50 -8.35 -2.60
N GLU A 38 18.22 -7.24 -2.72
CA GLU A 38 17.80 -6.12 -3.57
C GLU A 38 17.76 -6.50 -5.05
N ASP A 39 18.70 -7.32 -5.53
CA ASP A 39 18.71 -7.81 -6.91
C ASP A 39 17.44 -8.60 -7.28
N LYS A 40 16.96 -9.46 -6.37
CA LYS A 40 15.73 -10.24 -6.56
C LYS A 40 14.49 -9.35 -6.59
N VAL A 41 14.46 -8.33 -5.73
CA VAL A 41 13.38 -7.34 -5.71
C VAL A 41 13.36 -6.56 -7.02
N SER A 42 14.51 -5.98 -7.41
CA SER A 42 14.64 -5.21 -8.66
C SER A 42 14.24 -6.04 -9.87
N THR A 43 14.68 -7.30 -9.94
CA THR A 43 14.31 -8.21 -11.04
C THR A 43 12.81 -8.48 -11.06
N SER A 44 12.20 -8.73 -9.90
CA SER A 44 10.76 -9.03 -9.81
C SER A 44 9.90 -7.81 -10.20
N LEU A 45 10.32 -6.61 -9.78
CA LEU A 45 9.64 -5.37 -10.12
C LEU A 45 9.76 -5.03 -11.61
N SER A 46 10.93 -5.26 -12.22
CA SER A 46 11.11 -5.12 -13.67
C SER A 46 10.28 -6.13 -14.47
N GLN A 47 10.13 -7.36 -13.98
CA GLN A 47 9.23 -8.33 -14.60
C GLN A 47 7.76 -7.90 -14.51
N LEU A 48 7.34 -7.35 -13.37
CA LEU A 48 6.01 -6.77 -13.22
C LEU A 48 5.80 -5.61 -14.19
N GLU A 49 6.80 -4.74 -14.34
CA GLU A 49 6.77 -3.62 -15.29
C GLU A 49 6.53 -4.12 -16.73
N MET A 50 7.28 -5.12 -17.18
CA MET A 50 7.10 -5.72 -18.50
C MET A 50 5.71 -6.37 -18.66
N ALA A 51 5.20 -7.04 -17.62
CA ALA A 51 3.89 -7.68 -17.64
C ALA A 51 2.73 -6.67 -17.82
N VAL A 52 2.88 -5.45 -17.29
CA VAL A 52 1.93 -4.37 -17.51
C VAL A 52 1.89 -3.96 -18.98
N GLU A 53 3.05 -3.90 -19.64
CA GLU A 53 3.15 -3.51 -21.05
C GLU A 53 2.67 -4.62 -22.01
N SER A 54 2.92 -5.89 -21.68
CA SER A 54 2.50 -7.03 -22.49
C SER A 54 1.01 -7.39 -22.33
N GLY A 55 0.35 -6.91 -21.27
CA GLY A 55 -1.04 -7.26 -20.96
C GLY A 55 -1.20 -8.65 -20.31
N ASP A 56 -0.12 -9.18 -19.73
CA ASP A 56 -0.13 -10.47 -19.04
C ASP A 56 -0.89 -10.42 -17.70
N ASN A 57 -1.19 -11.59 -17.12
CA ASN A 57 -1.79 -11.68 -15.79
C ASN A 57 -0.81 -11.21 -14.70
N LEU A 58 -1.04 -10.00 -14.17
CA LEU A 58 -0.18 -9.36 -13.18
C LEU A 58 -0.08 -10.11 -11.85
N ILE A 59 -1.06 -10.93 -11.48
CA ILE A 59 -1.10 -11.59 -10.16
C ILE A 59 0.12 -12.49 -9.94
N GLU A 60 0.61 -13.18 -10.97
CA GLU A 60 1.79 -14.04 -10.84
C GLU A 60 3.07 -13.23 -10.56
N TYR A 61 3.22 -12.07 -11.21
CA TYR A 61 4.34 -11.17 -11.02
C TYR A 61 4.30 -10.45 -9.67
N ILE A 62 3.11 -10.01 -9.24
CA ILE A 62 2.88 -9.44 -7.91
C ILE A 62 3.20 -10.48 -6.82
N ARG A 63 2.74 -11.73 -6.98
CA ARG A 63 3.05 -12.82 -6.05
C ARG A 63 4.57 -13.05 -5.96
N ASN A 64 5.28 -13.01 -7.09
CA ASN A 64 6.74 -13.16 -7.11
C ASN A 64 7.44 -11.99 -6.39
N ALA A 65 7.02 -10.74 -6.66
CA ALA A 65 7.54 -9.57 -5.97
C ALA A 65 7.33 -9.65 -4.44
N CYS A 66 6.14 -10.06 -4.00
CA CYS A 66 5.85 -10.28 -2.58
C CYS A 66 6.75 -11.36 -1.96
N LYS A 67 6.98 -12.50 -2.65
CA LYS A 67 7.89 -13.55 -2.19
C LYS A 67 9.33 -13.06 -2.03
N ASN A 68 9.75 -12.11 -2.86
CA ASN A 68 11.06 -11.49 -2.79
C ASN A 68 11.11 -10.29 -1.83
N HIS A 69 10.06 -10.05 -1.03
CA HIS A 69 9.97 -8.97 -0.04
C HIS A 69 9.96 -7.56 -0.66
N ALA A 70 9.39 -7.43 -1.86
CA ALA A 70 8.95 -6.12 -2.34
C ALA A 70 7.79 -5.61 -1.47
N THR A 71 7.81 -4.32 -1.18
CA THR A 71 6.77 -3.66 -0.38
C THR A 71 5.57 -3.32 -1.25
N VAL A 72 4.40 -3.12 -0.62
CA VAL A 72 3.20 -2.64 -1.31
C VAL A 72 3.45 -1.30 -2.01
N GLY A 73 4.24 -0.41 -1.39
CA GLY A 73 4.62 0.87 -1.98
C GLY A 73 5.42 0.71 -3.27
N GLU A 74 6.43 -0.18 -3.29
CA GLU A 74 7.26 -0.43 -4.48
C GLU A 74 6.44 -1.03 -5.63
N ILE A 75 5.56 -1.99 -5.34
CA ILE A 75 4.66 -2.59 -6.34
C ILE A 75 3.71 -1.52 -6.89
N CYS A 76 3.09 -0.73 -6.02
CA CYS A 76 2.19 0.35 -6.44
C CYS A 76 2.92 1.47 -7.20
N SER A 77 4.20 1.72 -6.92
CA SER A 77 5.00 2.68 -7.71
C SER A 77 5.15 2.21 -9.14
N VAL A 78 5.54 0.95 -9.38
CA VAL A 78 5.64 0.39 -10.75
C VAL A 78 4.33 0.52 -11.51
N LEU A 79 3.20 0.17 -10.86
CA LEU A 79 1.87 0.28 -11.48
C LEU A 79 1.50 1.74 -11.77
N ARG A 80 1.83 2.66 -10.86
CA ARG A 80 1.57 4.10 -11.03
C ARG A 80 2.40 4.69 -12.15
N ASP A 81 3.65 4.29 -12.30
CA ASP A 81 4.55 4.78 -13.33
C ASP A 81 4.06 4.37 -14.73
N LYS A 82 3.43 3.19 -14.86
CA LYS A 82 2.89 2.69 -16.13
C LYS A 82 1.44 3.06 -16.41
N MET A 83 0.58 3.07 -15.40
CA MET A 83 -0.87 3.25 -15.56
C MET A 83 -1.36 4.63 -15.10
N GLY A 84 -0.50 5.42 -14.46
CA GLY A 84 -0.87 6.69 -13.83
C GLY A 84 -1.74 6.50 -12.58
N THR A 85 -2.43 7.57 -12.19
CA THR A 85 -3.44 7.55 -11.13
C THR A 85 -4.74 8.15 -11.61
N TRP A 86 -5.84 7.56 -11.19
CA TRP A 86 -7.15 8.14 -11.39
C TRP A 86 -7.44 9.25 -10.38
N VAL A 87 -8.04 10.34 -10.85
CA VAL A 87 -8.52 11.46 -10.05
C VAL A 87 -9.99 11.70 -10.41
N ALA A 88 -10.83 11.91 -9.40
CA ALA A 88 -12.25 12.15 -9.62
C ALA A 88 -12.46 13.46 -10.42
N PRO A 89 -13.33 13.47 -11.44
CA PRO A 89 -13.54 14.64 -12.30
C PRO A 89 -14.16 15.86 -11.59
N GLY A 90 -14.63 15.70 -10.34
CA GLY A 90 -15.18 16.78 -9.51
C GLY A 90 -14.23 17.29 -8.42
N GLY A 91 -12.94 16.92 -8.45
CA GLY A 91 -11.97 17.40 -7.47
C GLY A 91 -11.63 18.89 -7.67
N VAL A 92 -11.99 19.71 -6.68
CA VAL A 92 -11.34 21.00 -6.41
C VAL A 92 -9.85 20.83 -6.13
#